data_AF-A0A318TWX9-F1
#
_entry.id   AF-A0A318TWX9-F1
#
_cell.length_a   1.000
_cell.length_b   1.000
_cell.length_c   1.000
_cell.angle_alpha   90.00
_cell.angle_beta   90.00
_cell.angle_gamma   90.00
#
_symmetry.space_group_name_H-M   'P 1'
#
loop_
_entity.id
_entity.type
_entity.pdbx_description
1 polymer ?
#
loop_
_entity_poly.entity_id
_entity_poly.type
_entity_poly.pdbx_seq_one_letter_code
_entity_poly.pdbx_strand_id
1 'polypeptide(L)'
;MEHGTIKEISFFSTALNEEQELLIYVPANYTPLNKYHILIASDGKDYFQLGGISRLADQLLDEYEIENIIIVGIPYKSVGDRRRKYIPTGELHDAYLRFLAHELVPYLDEEYSTYQLGSTRGVIGDSMAATVSLIATLKYPAIFSKAILQSPYVDEHVLKIVEKSNNMNTVSIYHVIGTGEDKVVTTDKQIKDFLTPNRQLHTLLKSKGYTTFYEEFDGNHTWKYWKPDLKRALIKNFS
;
A
#
# COMPACT_ATOMS: atom_id res chain seq x y z
N MET A 1 3.55 24.71 -12.09
CA MET A 1 3.49 23.28 -11.76
C MET A 1 2.81 22.57 -12.91
N GLU A 2 3.56 21.75 -13.63
CA GLU A 2 2.98 20.83 -14.62
C GLU A 2 2.34 19.67 -13.87
N HIS A 3 1.26 19.11 -14.42
CA HIS A 3 0.49 18.05 -13.76
C HIS A 3 0.74 16.72 -14.44
N GLY A 4 0.96 15.68 -13.62
CA GLY A 4 0.98 14.31 -14.12
C GLY A 4 -0.35 13.89 -14.73
N THR A 5 -0.31 12.81 -15.49
CA THR A 5 -1.50 12.23 -16.13
C THR A 5 -1.95 10.99 -15.37
N ILE A 6 -3.26 10.75 -15.34
CA ILE A 6 -3.84 9.53 -14.80
C ILE A 6 -4.44 8.75 -15.98
N LYS A 7 -3.95 7.54 -16.20
CA LYS A 7 -4.48 6.62 -17.20
C LYS A 7 -5.34 5.56 -16.50
N GLU A 8 -6.53 5.33 -17.04
CA GLU A 8 -7.38 4.22 -16.63
C GLU A 8 -7.22 3.08 -17.64
N ILE A 9 -6.85 1.89 -17.18
CA ILE A 9 -6.70 0.72 -18.04
C ILE A 9 -7.41 -0.49 -17.44
N SER A 10 -7.88 -1.38 -18.32
CA SER A 10 -8.36 -2.72 -17.93
C SER A 10 -7.21 -3.71 -18.12
N PHE A 11 -6.89 -4.45 -17.07
CA PHE A 11 -5.84 -5.45 -17.05
C PHE A 11 -6.41 -6.81 -16.69
N PHE A 12 -6.30 -7.78 -17.60
CA PHE A 12 -6.75 -9.14 -17.31
C PHE A 12 -5.75 -9.87 -16.39
N SER A 13 -6.17 -10.15 -15.16
CA SER A 13 -5.39 -10.98 -14.24
C SER A 13 -5.70 -12.45 -14.45
N THR A 14 -4.69 -13.23 -14.84
CA THR A 14 -4.83 -14.70 -14.93
C THR A 14 -4.95 -15.30 -13.53
N ALA A 15 -4.25 -14.74 -12.55
CA ALA A 15 -4.24 -15.20 -11.19
C ALA A 15 -5.62 -15.09 -10.51
N LEU A 16 -6.34 -14.00 -10.79
CA LEU A 16 -7.70 -13.74 -10.30
C LEU A 16 -8.77 -14.24 -11.25
N ASN A 17 -8.41 -14.53 -12.52
CA ASN A 17 -9.31 -14.88 -13.61
C ASN A 17 -10.39 -13.80 -13.84
N GLU A 18 -9.97 -12.54 -13.87
CA GLU A 18 -10.85 -11.38 -14.09
C GLU A 18 -10.08 -10.12 -14.50
N GLU A 19 -10.80 -9.20 -15.15
CA GLU A 19 -10.32 -7.84 -15.38
C GLU A 19 -10.17 -7.07 -14.06
N GLN A 20 -9.01 -6.44 -13.87
CA GLN A 20 -8.72 -5.43 -12.86
C GLN A 20 -8.66 -4.06 -13.52
N GLU A 21 -9.38 -3.10 -12.96
CA GLU A 21 -9.19 -1.69 -13.31
C GLU A 21 -7.90 -1.18 -12.65
N LEU A 22 -7.11 -0.39 -13.36
CA LEU A 22 -5.90 0.24 -12.83
C LEU A 22 -5.93 1.74 -13.11
N LEU A 23 -5.60 2.53 -12.10
CA LEU A 23 -5.39 3.97 -12.19
C LEU A 23 -3.88 4.25 -12.14
N ILE A 24 -3.26 4.60 -13.27
CA ILE A 24 -1.81 4.80 -13.34
C ILE A 24 -1.51 6.29 -13.44
N TYR A 25 -0.99 6.86 -12.35
CA TYR A 25 -0.42 8.20 -12.34
C TYR A 25 1.01 8.17 -12.90
N VAL A 26 1.25 8.99 -13.92
CA VAL A 26 2.55 9.19 -14.56
C VAL A 26 2.92 10.67 -14.40
N PRO A 27 4.09 11.01 -13.83
CA PRO A 27 4.46 12.39 -13.55
C PRO A 27 4.63 13.20 -14.85
N ALA A 28 4.42 14.51 -14.79
CA ALA A 28 4.41 15.40 -15.96
C ALA A 28 5.71 15.33 -16.77
N ASN A 29 6.84 15.21 -16.07
CA ASN A 29 8.19 15.14 -16.63
C ASN A 29 8.61 13.69 -16.98
N TYR A 30 7.66 12.76 -17.17
CA TYR A 30 7.99 11.39 -17.50
C TYR A 30 8.80 11.29 -18.80
N THR A 31 9.94 10.61 -18.72
CA THR A 31 10.77 10.27 -19.87
C THR A 31 11.38 8.88 -19.68
N PRO A 32 11.42 8.04 -20.73
CA PRO A 32 12.09 6.74 -20.66
C PRO A 32 13.58 6.80 -20.29
N LEU A 33 14.21 7.98 -20.41
CA LEU A 33 15.61 8.20 -20.06
C LEU A 33 15.87 8.20 -18.54
N ASN A 34 14.83 8.47 -17.73
CA ASN A 34 14.91 8.44 -16.27
C ASN A 34 14.38 7.11 -15.73
N LYS A 35 14.69 6.84 -14.46
CA LYS A 35 14.16 5.70 -13.72
C LYS A 35 13.19 6.15 -12.64
N TYR A 36 12.12 5.37 -12.47
CA TYR A 36 11.00 5.70 -11.59
C TYR A 36 10.82 4.62 -10.51
N HIS A 37 10.56 5.07 -9.28
CA HIS A 37 9.98 4.26 -8.23
C HIS A 37 8.55 3.86 -8.58
N ILE A 38 8.05 2.81 -7.93
CA ILE A 38 6.66 2.38 -8.06
C ILE A 38 6.01 2.35 -6.69
N LEU A 39 4.84 2.95 -6.58
CA LEU A 39 3.95 2.81 -5.43
C LEU A 39 2.62 2.21 -5.87
N ILE A 40 2.30 1.01 -5.39
CA ILE A 40 1.04 0.34 -5.67
C ILE A 40 0.09 0.57 -4.50
N ALA A 41 -1.05 1.21 -4.77
CA ALA A 41 -2.09 1.50 -3.81
C ALA A 41 -3.28 0.54 -4.01
N SER A 42 -3.43 -0.43 -3.10
CA SER A 42 -4.72 -1.11 -2.94
C SER A 42 -5.74 -0.09 -2.44
N ASP A 43 -7.00 -0.21 -2.88
CA ASP A 43 -8.03 0.83 -2.75
C ASP A 43 -7.67 2.11 -3.52
N GLY A 44 -7.10 1.93 -4.71
CA GLY A 44 -6.57 3.00 -5.54
C GLY A 44 -7.53 4.18 -5.72
N LYS A 45 -8.82 3.91 -5.91
CA LYS A 45 -9.82 4.99 -6.05
C LYS A 45 -9.87 5.91 -4.82
N ASP A 46 -9.76 5.36 -3.62
CA ASP A 46 -9.80 6.13 -2.38
C ASP A 46 -8.52 6.96 -2.21
N TYR A 47 -7.35 6.39 -2.53
CA TYR A 47 -6.08 7.13 -2.54
C TYR A 47 -6.06 8.30 -3.53
N PHE A 48 -6.63 8.10 -4.72
CA PHE A 48 -6.68 9.14 -5.75
C PHE A 48 -7.75 10.21 -5.44
N GLN A 49 -8.94 9.81 -5.00
CA GLN A 49 -10.07 10.74 -4.82
C GLN A 49 -10.09 11.39 -3.42
N LEU A 50 -9.97 10.59 -2.36
CA LEU A 50 -10.02 11.08 -0.98
C LEU A 50 -8.64 11.60 -0.56
N GLY A 51 -7.60 10.80 -0.82
CA GLY A 51 -6.21 11.15 -0.54
C GLY A 51 -5.68 12.29 -1.42
N GLY A 52 -6.09 12.34 -2.69
CA GLY A 52 -5.51 13.28 -3.65
C GLY A 52 -4.04 13.00 -3.92
N ILE A 53 -3.65 11.72 -3.91
CA ILE A 53 -2.24 11.31 -3.94
C ILE A 53 -1.49 11.77 -5.20
N SER A 54 -2.17 11.87 -6.35
CA SER A 54 -1.58 12.37 -7.60
C SER A 54 -1.17 13.84 -7.50
N ARG A 55 -2.05 14.70 -6.98
CA ARG A 55 -1.75 16.12 -6.76
C ARG A 55 -0.65 16.32 -5.72
N LEU A 56 -0.64 15.48 -4.68
CA LEU A 56 0.42 15.49 -3.69
C LEU A 56 1.77 15.05 -4.30
N ALA A 57 1.77 14.04 -5.16
CA ALA A 57 2.96 13.61 -5.88
C ALA A 57 3.51 14.70 -6.81
N ASP A 58 2.65 15.38 -7.59
CA ASP A 58 3.05 16.53 -8.40
C ASP A 58 3.76 17.60 -7.54
N GLN A 59 3.16 17.96 -6.39
CA GLN A 59 3.75 18.93 -5.47
C GLN A 59 5.12 18.48 -4.96
N LEU A 60 5.24 17.24 -4.48
CA LEU A 60 6.48 16.74 -3.89
C LEU A 60 7.60 16.56 -4.92
N LEU A 61 7.26 16.22 -6.16
CA LEU A 61 8.21 16.13 -7.26
C LEU A 61 8.72 17.52 -7.68
N ASP A 62 7.83 18.52 -7.74
CA ASP A 62 8.19 19.92 -8.04
C ASP A 62 9.06 20.54 -6.92
N GLU A 63 8.79 20.16 -5.67
CA GLU A 63 9.56 20.56 -4.48
C GLU A 63 10.88 19.77 -4.30
N TYR A 64 11.15 18.74 -5.11
CA TYR A 64 12.28 17.80 -4.96
C TYR A 64 12.34 17.09 -3.60
N GLU A 65 11.18 16.86 -2.98
CA GLU A 65 11.03 16.20 -1.67
C GLU A 65 10.91 14.67 -1.80
N ILE A 66 10.63 14.17 -3.01
CA ILE A 66 10.66 12.75 -3.37
C ILE A 66 11.35 12.54 -4.72
N GLU A 67 11.94 11.36 -4.89
CA GLU A 67 12.41 10.88 -6.18
C GLU A 67 11.25 10.61 -7.15
N ASN A 68 11.60 10.53 -8.45
CA ASN A 68 10.69 10.21 -9.54
C ASN A 68 9.87 8.95 -9.24
N ILE A 69 8.54 9.07 -9.27
CA ILE A 69 7.62 7.98 -8.88
C ILE A 69 6.44 7.87 -9.83
N ILE A 70 6.04 6.62 -10.10
CA ILE A 70 4.77 6.24 -10.74
C ILE A 70 3.89 5.61 -9.67
N ILE A 71 2.62 6.01 -9.62
CA ILE A 71 1.67 5.53 -8.61
C ILE A 71 0.55 4.75 -9.31
N VAL A 72 0.30 3.53 -8.87
CA VAL A 72 -0.68 2.61 -9.45
C VAL A 72 -1.76 2.32 -8.43
N GLY A 73 -2.96 2.84 -8.66
CA GLY A 73 -4.14 2.54 -7.86
C GLY A 73 -4.89 1.32 -8.39
N ILE A 74 -5.28 0.42 -7.50
CA ILE A 74 -6.12 -0.75 -7.79
C ILE A 74 -7.47 -0.57 -7.08
N PRO A 75 -8.54 -0.14 -7.78
CA PRO A 75 -9.88 -0.09 -7.22
C PRO A 75 -10.40 -1.49 -6.83
N TYR A 76 -11.19 -1.56 -5.77
CA TYR A 76 -11.92 -2.78 -5.40
C TYR A 76 -13.33 -2.78 -6.00
N LYS A 77 -13.82 -3.95 -6.43
CA LYS A 77 -15.14 -4.05 -7.09
C LYS A 77 -16.31 -3.88 -6.12
N SER A 78 -16.15 -4.40 -4.91
CA SER A 78 -17.14 -4.32 -3.83
C SER A 78 -16.48 -4.61 -2.48
N VAL A 79 -17.18 -4.30 -1.39
CA VAL A 79 -16.71 -4.63 -0.02
C VAL A 79 -16.46 -6.13 0.15
N GLY A 80 -17.32 -6.97 -0.46
CA GLY A 80 -17.17 -8.43 -0.41
C GLY A 80 -15.95 -8.91 -1.18
N ASP A 81 -15.71 -8.37 -2.37
CA ASP A 81 -14.53 -8.66 -3.19
C ASP A 81 -13.23 -8.22 -2.48
N ARG A 82 -13.23 -7.00 -1.94
CA ARG A 82 -12.15 -6.45 -1.12
C ARG A 82 -11.77 -7.40 0.01
N ARG A 83 -12.76 -7.90 0.76
CA ARG A 83 -12.53 -8.87 1.84
C ARG A 83 -11.97 -10.21 1.31
N ARG A 84 -12.50 -10.74 0.21
CA ARG A 84 -12.01 -12.02 -0.35
C ARG A 84 -10.54 -11.96 -0.80
N LYS A 85 -10.05 -10.77 -1.19
CA LYS A 85 -8.68 -10.56 -1.68
C LYS A 85 -7.71 -10.07 -0.62
N TYR A 86 -8.14 -9.27 0.35
CA TYR A 86 -7.18 -8.52 1.18
C TYR A 86 -6.82 -9.16 2.51
N ILE A 87 -7.70 -9.97 3.10
CA ILE A 87 -7.42 -10.63 4.39
C ILE A 87 -6.88 -12.05 4.20
N PRO A 88 -6.00 -12.55 5.09
CA PRO A 88 -5.39 -13.88 4.97
C PRO A 88 -6.37 -15.04 4.75
N THR A 89 -7.56 -14.95 5.33
CA THR A 89 -8.60 -15.98 5.25
C THR A 89 -9.51 -15.83 4.03
N GLY A 90 -9.26 -14.83 3.18
CA GLY A 90 -9.99 -14.60 1.95
C GLY A 90 -9.63 -15.62 0.88
N GLU A 91 -10.64 -16.15 0.20
CA GLU A 91 -10.50 -17.19 -0.82
C GLU A 91 -9.60 -16.79 -2.01
N LEU A 92 -9.53 -15.49 -2.33
CA LEU A 92 -8.74 -14.95 -3.43
C LEU A 92 -7.44 -14.27 -2.94
N HIS A 93 -7.10 -14.41 -1.65
CA HIS A 93 -5.98 -13.67 -1.07
C HIS A 93 -4.64 -14.00 -1.73
N ASP A 94 -4.30 -15.29 -1.81
CA ASP A 94 -3.06 -15.72 -2.46
C ASP A 94 -3.03 -15.39 -3.96
N ALA A 95 -4.19 -15.45 -4.62
CA ALA A 95 -4.35 -15.06 -6.01
C ALA A 95 -4.08 -13.56 -6.21
N TYR A 96 -4.59 -12.70 -5.32
CA TYR A 96 -4.34 -11.26 -5.37
C TYR A 96 -2.86 -10.94 -5.12
N LEU A 97 -2.24 -11.59 -4.14
CA LEU A 97 -0.80 -11.44 -3.88
C LEU A 97 0.04 -11.83 -5.11
N ARG A 98 -0.34 -12.92 -5.80
CA ARG A 98 0.30 -13.35 -7.05
C ARG A 98 0.06 -12.36 -8.19
N PHE A 99 -1.15 -11.82 -8.33
CA PHE A 99 -1.47 -10.76 -9.29
C PHE A 99 -0.54 -9.55 -9.10
N LEU A 100 -0.41 -9.04 -7.87
CA LEU A 100 0.48 -7.92 -7.57
C LEU A 100 1.93 -8.20 -8.01
N ALA A 101 2.47 -9.34 -7.58
CA ALA A 101 3.89 -9.64 -7.70
C ALA A 101 4.32 -10.14 -9.09
N HIS A 102 3.50 -10.97 -9.72
CA HIS A 102 3.88 -11.76 -10.89
C HIS A 102 3.09 -11.42 -12.16
N GLU A 103 2.14 -10.48 -12.09
CA GLU A 103 1.41 -10.00 -13.25
C GLU A 103 1.54 -8.48 -13.38
N LEU A 104 1.16 -7.75 -12.32
CA LEU A 104 1.16 -6.28 -12.35
C LEU A 104 2.58 -5.70 -12.39
N VAL A 105 3.50 -6.15 -11.54
CA VAL A 105 4.88 -5.63 -11.55
C VAL A 105 5.58 -5.87 -12.90
N PRO A 106 5.57 -7.08 -13.49
CA PRO A 106 6.13 -7.30 -14.83
C PRO A 106 5.53 -6.39 -15.90
N TYR A 107 4.21 -6.20 -15.89
CA TYR A 107 3.54 -5.27 -16.81
C TYR A 107 4.05 -3.83 -16.65
N LEU A 108 4.17 -3.34 -15.42
CA LEU A 108 4.67 -1.99 -15.16
C LEU A 108 6.13 -1.81 -15.58
N ASP A 109 6.96 -2.84 -15.40
CA ASP A 109 8.37 -2.82 -15.78
C ASP A 109 8.59 -2.88 -17.30
N GLU A 110 7.63 -3.44 -18.05
CA GLU A 110 7.62 -3.45 -19.52
C GLU A 110 7.13 -2.11 -20.09
N GLU A 111 6.06 -1.56 -19.53
CA GLU A 111 5.43 -0.32 -20.02
C GLU A 111 6.17 0.95 -19.61
N TYR A 112 6.85 0.94 -18.47
CA TYR A 112 7.48 2.13 -17.89
C TYR A 112 8.96 1.91 -17.55
N SER A 113 9.74 2.99 -17.58
CA SER A 113 11.16 2.94 -17.21
C SER A 113 11.34 2.87 -15.68
N THR A 114 11.04 1.73 -15.08
CA THR A 114 11.19 1.52 -13.64
C THR A 114 12.62 1.13 -13.27
N TYR A 115 13.00 1.29 -11.99
CA TYR A 115 14.27 0.80 -11.44
C TYR A 115 14.41 -0.72 -11.40
N GLN A 116 13.30 -1.44 -11.49
CA GLN A 116 13.22 -2.90 -11.41
C GLN A 116 13.77 -3.56 -10.12
N LEU A 117 13.94 -2.80 -9.03
CA LEU A 117 14.46 -3.29 -7.74
C LEU A 117 13.38 -3.29 -6.65
N GLY A 118 13.39 -4.28 -5.75
CA GLY A 118 12.45 -4.32 -4.63
C GLY A 118 12.52 -3.07 -3.74
N SER A 119 13.73 -2.56 -3.52
CA SER A 119 14.02 -1.36 -2.72
C SER A 119 13.42 -0.07 -3.28
N THR A 120 12.96 -0.06 -4.53
CA THR A 120 12.33 1.10 -5.19
C THR A 120 10.84 0.86 -5.45
N ARG A 121 10.27 -0.22 -4.91
CA ARG A 121 8.85 -0.55 -5.02
C ARG A 121 8.20 -0.61 -3.64
N GLY A 122 7.14 0.15 -3.48
CA GLY A 122 6.30 0.15 -2.30
C GLY A 122 4.88 -0.27 -2.57
N VAL A 123 4.23 -0.80 -1.53
CA VAL A 123 2.79 -1.03 -1.47
C VAL A 123 2.19 -0.21 -0.34
N ILE A 124 1.04 0.39 -0.58
CA ILE A 124 0.31 1.23 0.36
C ILE A 124 -1.15 0.81 0.46
N GLY A 125 -1.71 0.92 1.65
CA GLY A 125 -3.13 0.76 1.84
C GLY A 125 -3.60 1.23 3.21
N ASP A 126 -4.92 1.38 3.34
CA ASP A 126 -5.63 1.65 4.59
C ASP A 126 -6.38 0.40 5.06
N SER A 127 -6.51 0.17 6.37
CA SER A 127 -7.37 -0.90 6.90
C SER A 127 -7.03 -2.30 6.33
N MET A 128 -7.95 -2.95 5.61
CA MET A 128 -7.66 -4.22 4.93
C MET A 128 -6.65 -4.06 3.78
N ALA A 129 -6.61 -2.92 3.08
CA ALA A 129 -5.59 -2.66 2.05
C ALA A 129 -4.18 -2.56 2.66
N ALA A 130 -4.05 -2.00 3.86
CA ALA A 130 -2.80 -2.02 4.61
C ALA A 130 -2.40 -3.47 4.96
N THR A 131 -3.39 -4.31 5.32
CA THR A 131 -3.15 -5.72 5.67
C THR A 131 -2.52 -6.48 4.52
N VAL A 132 -3.11 -6.37 3.31
CA VAL A 132 -2.57 -7.04 2.12
C VAL A 132 -1.23 -6.45 1.69
N SER A 133 -1.01 -5.15 1.89
CA SER A 133 0.28 -4.49 1.63
C SER A 133 1.40 -5.03 2.51
N LEU A 134 1.14 -5.20 3.81
CA LEU A 134 2.09 -5.85 4.72
C LEU A 134 2.40 -7.27 4.24
N ILE A 135 1.37 -8.08 3.97
CA ILE A 135 1.55 -9.48 3.61
C ILE A 135 2.25 -9.64 2.26
N ALA A 136 1.93 -8.80 1.26
CA ALA A 136 2.62 -8.78 -0.03
C ALA A 136 4.12 -8.53 0.12
N THR A 137 4.46 -7.56 0.97
CA THR A 137 5.86 -7.20 1.28
C THR A 137 6.58 -8.33 2.01
N LEU A 138 5.88 -9.00 2.94
CA LEU A 138 6.45 -10.13 3.66
C LEU A 138 6.62 -11.39 2.79
N LYS A 139 5.68 -11.64 1.87
CA LYS A 139 5.68 -12.81 0.98
C LYS A 139 6.66 -12.65 -0.19
N TYR A 140 6.81 -11.43 -0.72
CA TYR A 140 7.66 -11.13 -1.88
C TYR A 140 8.66 -9.99 -1.60
N PRO A 141 9.57 -10.14 -0.62
CA PRO A 141 10.49 -9.06 -0.20
C PRO A 141 11.45 -8.58 -1.28
N ALA A 142 11.75 -9.41 -2.28
CA ALA A 142 12.59 -9.05 -3.43
C ALA A 142 11.85 -8.19 -4.47
N ILE A 143 10.51 -8.22 -4.45
CA ILE A 143 9.65 -7.47 -5.38
C ILE A 143 9.14 -6.20 -4.71
N PHE A 144 8.72 -6.29 -3.45
CA PHE A 144 8.27 -5.17 -2.62
C PHE A 144 9.13 -5.10 -1.36
N SER A 145 9.82 -4.00 -1.16
CA SER A 145 10.66 -3.79 0.04
C SER A 145 10.15 -2.66 0.94
N LYS A 146 9.07 -1.97 0.55
CA LYS A 146 8.45 -0.90 1.35
C LYS A 146 6.96 -1.17 1.54
N ALA A 147 6.49 -1.14 2.78
CA ALA A 147 5.07 -1.20 3.11
C ALA A 147 4.64 0.07 3.84
N ILE A 148 3.58 0.73 3.35
CA ILE A 148 2.97 1.89 4.01
C ILE A 148 1.58 1.48 4.51
N LEU A 149 1.45 1.41 5.83
CA LEU A 149 0.31 0.83 6.54
C LEU A 149 -0.44 1.93 7.28
N GLN A 150 -1.61 2.31 6.75
CA GLN A 150 -2.49 3.27 7.40
C GLN A 150 -3.59 2.52 8.16
N SER A 151 -3.43 2.41 9.47
CA SER A 151 -4.38 1.75 10.37
C SER A 151 -4.77 0.32 9.93
N PRO A 152 -3.83 -0.63 9.76
CA PRO A 152 -4.16 -1.95 9.24
C PRO A 152 -5.17 -2.71 10.09
N TYR A 153 -6.02 -3.49 9.43
CA TYR A 153 -6.80 -4.52 10.10
C TYR A 153 -5.86 -5.66 10.52
N VAL A 154 -5.74 -5.92 11.82
CA VAL A 154 -4.85 -6.96 12.34
C VAL A 154 -5.65 -7.98 13.11
N ASP A 155 -5.55 -9.24 12.70
CA ASP A 155 -6.06 -10.39 13.43
C ASP A 155 -4.94 -11.39 13.74
N GLU A 156 -5.30 -12.50 14.38
CA GLU A 156 -4.34 -13.56 14.72
C GLU A 156 -3.62 -14.17 13.51
N HIS A 157 -4.24 -14.18 12.32
CA HIS A 157 -3.64 -14.71 11.11
C HIS A 157 -2.53 -13.78 10.62
N VAL A 158 -2.80 -12.46 10.64
CA VAL A 158 -1.79 -11.45 10.32
C VAL A 158 -0.60 -11.58 11.27
N LEU A 159 -0.83 -11.65 12.58
CA LEU A 159 0.25 -11.80 13.57
C LEU A 159 1.05 -13.09 13.35
N LYS A 160 0.39 -14.22 13.09
CA LYS A 160 1.06 -15.51 12.78
C LYS A 160 1.90 -15.44 11.50
N ILE A 161 1.47 -14.70 10.47
CA ILE A 161 2.27 -14.48 9.26
C ILE A 161 3.53 -13.70 9.58
N VAL A 162 3.42 -12.60 10.33
CA VAL A 162 4.59 -11.81 10.77
C VAL A 162 5.52 -12.66 11.63
N GLU A 163 4.99 -13.43 12.57
CA GLU A 163 5.77 -14.32 13.43
C GLU A 163 6.58 -15.36 12.64
N LYS A 164 6.09 -15.83 11.49
CA LYS A 164 6.79 -16.80 10.62
C LYS A 164 7.72 -16.16 9.58
N SER A 165 7.58 -14.86 9.30
CA SER A 165 8.37 -14.15 8.28
C SER A 165 9.85 -13.98 8.66
N ASN A 166 10.80 -14.11 7.73
CA ASN A 166 12.26 -14.12 8.03
C ASN A 166 13.08 -13.14 7.18
N ASN A 167 12.44 -12.07 6.69
CA ASN A 167 12.94 -11.12 5.69
C ASN A 167 13.10 -9.70 6.25
N MET A 168 13.47 -9.59 7.53
CA MET A 168 13.65 -8.32 8.25
C MET A 168 14.69 -7.38 7.63
N ASN A 169 15.74 -7.90 6.98
CA ASN A 169 16.83 -7.09 6.44
C ASN A 169 16.51 -6.42 5.10
N THR A 170 15.39 -6.79 4.46
CA THR A 170 15.04 -6.33 3.11
C THR A 170 13.77 -5.49 3.08
N VAL A 171 13.09 -5.31 4.22
CA VAL A 171 11.76 -4.71 4.28
C VAL A 171 11.75 -3.53 5.25
N SER A 172 11.25 -2.39 4.78
CA SER A 172 10.93 -1.20 5.58
C SER A 172 9.41 -1.06 5.71
N ILE A 173 8.94 -0.78 6.93
CA ILE A 173 7.51 -0.67 7.23
C ILE A 173 7.24 0.71 7.83
N TYR A 174 6.39 1.48 7.17
CA TYR A 174 5.78 2.69 7.70
C TYR A 174 4.41 2.32 8.26
N HIS A 175 4.17 2.55 9.55
CA HIS A 175 2.96 2.10 10.23
C HIS A 175 2.38 3.24 11.07
N VAL A 176 1.15 3.65 10.76
CA VAL A 176 0.42 4.65 11.55
C VAL A 176 -0.92 4.10 12.01
N ILE A 177 -1.40 4.56 13.16
CA ILE A 177 -2.70 4.17 13.73
C ILE A 177 -3.28 5.30 14.60
N GLY A 178 -4.60 5.49 14.60
CA GLY A 178 -5.26 6.47 15.45
C GLY A 178 -5.48 5.96 16.88
N THR A 179 -5.26 6.80 17.90
CA THR A 179 -5.51 6.45 19.30
C THR A 179 -7.00 6.28 19.64
N GLY A 180 -7.91 6.77 18.81
CA GLY A 180 -9.36 6.58 18.93
C GLY A 180 -9.89 5.37 18.14
N GLU A 181 -9.00 4.49 17.67
CA GLU A 181 -9.37 3.27 16.92
C GLU A 181 -9.56 2.04 17.82
N ASP A 182 -9.88 2.22 19.11
CA ASP A 182 -10.31 1.15 20.01
C ASP A 182 -11.76 0.69 19.73
N LYS A 183 -12.54 1.50 19.01
CA LYS A 183 -13.92 1.22 18.59
C LYS A 183 -14.20 1.67 17.16
N VAL A 184 -13.69 0.91 16.19
CA VAL A 184 -13.96 1.14 14.77
C VAL A 184 -15.28 0.50 14.37
N VAL A 185 -16.19 1.28 13.78
CA VAL A 185 -17.40 0.76 13.14
C VAL A 185 -17.04 0.26 11.75
N THR A 186 -17.01 -1.06 11.57
CA THR A 186 -16.65 -1.71 10.30
C THR A 186 -17.83 -1.71 9.33
N THR A 187 -17.55 -1.99 8.05
CA THR A 187 -18.57 -1.98 6.99
C THR A 187 -19.69 -3.00 7.19
N ASP A 188 -19.43 -4.08 7.94
CA ASP A 188 -20.41 -5.07 8.39
C ASP A 188 -21.14 -4.66 9.69
N LYS A 189 -21.04 -3.38 10.08
CA LYS A 189 -21.67 -2.76 11.26
C LYS A 189 -21.27 -3.38 12.60
N GLN A 190 -20.08 -3.99 12.66
CA GLN A 190 -19.50 -4.44 13.91
C GLN A 190 -18.63 -3.34 14.52
N ILE A 191 -18.44 -3.39 15.84
CA ILE A 191 -17.45 -2.57 16.52
C ILE A 191 -16.24 -3.44 16.79
N LYS A 192 -15.06 -3.01 16.34
CA LYS A 192 -13.81 -3.74 16.52
C LYS A 192 -12.72 -2.83 17.07
N ASP A 193 -11.87 -3.39 17.91
CA ASP A 193 -10.65 -2.76 18.40
C ASP A 193 -9.54 -2.95 17.36
N PHE A 194 -9.08 -1.85 16.76
CA PHE A 194 -7.94 -1.84 15.84
C PHE A 194 -6.67 -1.41 16.57
N LEU A 195 -6.75 -0.57 17.59
CA LEU A 195 -5.60 -0.02 18.30
C LEU A 195 -4.77 -1.11 19.00
N THR A 196 -5.41 -1.99 19.78
CA THR A 196 -4.68 -3.03 20.53
C THR A 196 -3.95 -4.01 19.60
N PRO A 197 -4.60 -4.58 18.56
CA PRO A 197 -3.90 -5.43 17.60
C PRO A 197 -2.78 -4.72 16.83
N ASN A 198 -2.91 -3.42 16.53
CA ASN A 198 -1.87 -2.65 15.86
C ASN A 198 -0.64 -2.43 16.76
N ARG A 199 -0.83 -2.17 18.05
CA ARG A 199 0.27 -2.10 19.02
C ARG A 199 0.98 -3.45 19.16
N GLN A 200 0.23 -4.55 19.15
CA GLN A 200 0.79 -5.91 19.14
C GLN A 200 1.60 -6.18 17.88
N LEU A 201 1.07 -5.79 16.71
CA LEU A 201 1.78 -5.88 15.43
C LEU A 201 3.09 -5.09 15.48
N HIS A 202 3.07 -3.84 15.92
CA HIS A 202 4.28 -3.02 16.02
C HIS A 202 5.33 -3.66 16.95
N THR A 203 4.90 -4.12 18.13
CA THR A 203 5.77 -4.81 19.09
C THR A 203 6.42 -6.05 18.46
N LEU A 204 5.61 -6.85 17.75
CA LEU A 204 6.09 -8.04 17.06
C LEU A 204 7.10 -7.69 15.97
N LEU A 205 6.78 -6.73 15.07
CA LEU A 205 7.68 -6.28 14.02
C LEU A 205 9.03 -5.80 14.58
N LYS A 206 9.00 -5.01 15.64
CA LYS A 206 10.22 -4.53 16.32
C LYS A 206 11.01 -5.68 16.94
N SER A 207 10.34 -6.62 17.60
CA SER A 207 11.02 -7.79 18.20
C SER A 207 11.69 -8.70 17.16
N LYS A 208 11.14 -8.72 15.93
CA LYS A 208 11.70 -9.44 14.80
C LYS A 208 12.81 -8.69 14.05
N GLY A 209 13.10 -7.44 14.44
CA GLY A 209 14.16 -6.64 13.84
C GLY A 209 13.81 -5.99 12.50
N TYR A 210 12.53 -5.83 12.17
CA TYR A 210 12.13 -5.05 10.99
C TYR A 210 12.50 -3.57 11.17
N THR A 211 12.92 -2.93 10.08
CA THR A 211 13.03 -1.46 10.04
C THR A 211 11.62 -0.88 10.02
N THR A 212 11.23 -0.22 11.11
CA THR A 212 9.87 0.33 11.26
C THR A 212 9.89 1.81 11.58
N PHE A 213 9.05 2.59 10.90
CA PHE A 213 8.50 3.84 11.41
C PHE A 213 7.13 3.55 12.02
N TYR A 214 6.88 3.97 13.26
CA TYR A 214 5.59 3.80 13.94
C TYR A 214 5.13 5.10 14.57
N GLU A 215 3.87 5.46 14.34
CA GLU A 215 3.26 6.62 14.98
C GLU A 215 1.79 6.36 15.35
N GLU A 216 1.43 6.80 16.56
CA GLU A 216 0.03 6.92 16.96
C GLU A 216 -0.40 8.38 16.84
N PHE A 217 -1.48 8.66 16.12
CA PHE A 217 -2.03 10.01 15.98
C PHE A 217 -3.34 10.17 16.75
N ASP A 218 -3.65 11.39 17.20
CA ASP A 218 -4.94 11.69 17.83
C ASP A 218 -6.05 11.73 16.77
N GLY A 219 -6.70 10.59 16.57
CA GLY A 219 -7.72 10.42 15.54
C GLY A 219 -8.35 9.05 15.47
N ASN A 220 -9.24 8.91 14.50
CA ASN A 220 -10.06 7.72 14.24
C ASN A 220 -9.78 7.16 12.84
N HIS A 221 -10.43 6.03 12.52
CA HIS A 221 -10.27 5.26 11.29
C HIS A 221 -10.89 5.94 10.04
N THR A 222 -10.34 7.08 9.61
CA THR A 222 -10.89 7.87 8.49
C THR A 222 -9.83 8.62 7.67
N TRP A 223 -10.18 8.91 6.41
CA TRP A 223 -9.39 9.72 5.49
C TRP A 223 -9.09 11.15 5.97
N LYS A 224 -9.80 11.67 6.98
CA LYS A 224 -9.46 12.94 7.63
C LYS A 224 -8.03 12.93 8.19
N TYR A 225 -7.56 11.77 8.66
CA TYR A 225 -6.24 11.60 9.27
C TYR A 225 -5.23 10.98 8.31
N TRP A 226 -5.65 10.01 7.49
CA TRP A 226 -4.74 9.37 6.51
C TRP A 226 -4.30 10.30 5.39
N LYS A 227 -5.18 11.21 4.94
CA LYS A 227 -4.85 12.18 3.88
C LYS A 227 -3.66 13.09 4.23
N PRO A 228 -3.65 13.82 5.37
CA PRO A 228 -2.50 14.66 5.70
C PRO A 228 -1.23 13.84 5.97
N ASP A 229 -1.36 12.61 6.46
CA ASP A 229 -0.23 11.70 6.68
C ASP A 229 0.48 11.27 5.38
N LEU A 230 -0.21 11.24 4.24
CA LEU A 230 0.37 10.88 2.95
C LEU A 230 1.64 11.69 2.62
N LYS A 231 1.71 12.98 2.96
CA LYS A 231 2.89 13.81 2.68
C LYS A 231 4.13 13.21 3.35
N ARG A 232 4.02 12.91 4.65
CA ARG A 232 5.11 12.31 5.42
C ARG A 232 5.40 10.88 4.95
N ALA A 233 4.37 10.10 4.66
CA ALA A 233 4.52 8.73 4.20
C ALA A 233 5.30 8.64 2.88
N LEU A 234 4.99 9.52 1.91
CA LEU A 234 5.71 9.58 0.63
C LEU A 234 7.16 10.02 0.83
N ILE A 235 7.39 11.13 1.55
CA ILE A 235 8.76 11.64 1.80
C ILE A 235 9.61 10.56 2.48
N LYS A 236 9.15 9.96 3.59
CA LYS A 236 9.94 8.97 4.33
C LYS A 236 10.28 7.70 3.55
N ASN A 237 9.52 7.39 2.50
CA ASN A 237 9.69 6.15 1.75
C ASN A 237 10.33 6.36 0.37
N PHE A 238 10.28 7.57 -0.19
CA PHE A 238 10.68 7.84 -1.57
C PHE A 238 11.55 9.10 -1.72
N SER A 239 12.07 9.68 -0.64
CA SER A 239 13.13 10.71 -0.68
C SER A 239 14.51 10.13 -0.95
#